data_AF-A0A660P9V6-F1
#
_entry.id   AF-A0A660P9V6-F1
#
_cell.length_a   1.000
_cell.length_b   1.000
_cell.length_c   1.000
_cell.angle_alpha   90.00
_cell.angle_beta   90.00
_cell.angle_gamma   90.00
#
_symmetry.space_group_name_H-M   'P 1'
#
loop_
_entity.id
_entity.type
_entity.pdbx_description
1 polymer ?
#
loop_
_entity_poly.entity_id
_entity_poly.type
_entity_poly.pdbx_seq_one_letter_code
_entity_poly.pdbx_strand_id
1 'polypeptide(L)'
;TSALDVTVQKSILDLLKQIQQQRNLTVIFISHDIGVLAEISDKLLVLYKGQLIETGTVSQIINNPQHPYTKGLMACRPTLEMEQKKLPTVQDFIEDKTLSEKLIVSTVDKTKTVLEVKDLSVTYSLKRNLFGKTVESFQAVKDVSFKVYKGETLGLVGESGCGKTTLGRTLIQLIKAGEGKISFNGQPVNNLTRNQENDFRKRVQLIFQDPYASLNPRMLIGEAILEVMHVHHIGKTKKERKEKTMKLLRQVGLDNSFFSRYPHELSGGQRQRIVIARAFALEPEFIICDESVSALDVSVQSQILNLLNDLKQQLGLTYIFISHDLSVVKYMSDRIMVMKAGKLVEINETNQIYLNPQQNYTKKLLAAIPKI
;
A
#
# COMPACT_ATOMS: atom_id res chain seq x y z
N THR A 1 6.30 1.59 -15.43
CA THR A 1 6.31 0.29 -14.71
C THR A 1 5.55 0.33 -13.40
N SER A 2 4.76 1.38 -13.14
CA SER A 2 3.91 1.47 -11.96
C SER A 2 2.94 0.30 -11.89
N ALA A 3 2.76 -0.24 -10.68
CA ALA A 3 1.88 -1.38 -10.36
C ALA A 3 2.26 -2.75 -10.96
N LEU A 4 3.50 -2.94 -11.43
CA LEU A 4 4.02 -4.26 -11.80
C LEU A 4 4.84 -4.83 -10.65
N ASP A 5 4.69 -6.12 -10.37
CA ASP A 5 5.60 -6.79 -9.43
C ASP A 5 7.04 -6.81 -9.96
N VAL A 6 7.99 -6.91 -9.02
CA VAL A 6 9.43 -6.82 -9.29
C VAL A 6 9.93 -7.79 -10.37
N THR A 7 9.33 -8.99 -10.48
CA THR A 7 9.76 -10.00 -11.45
C THR A 7 9.27 -9.69 -12.86
N VAL A 8 8.01 -9.27 -12.98
CA VAL A 8 7.41 -8.86 -14.26
C VAL A 8 8.06 -7.57 -14.76
N GLN A 9 8.29 -6.61 -13.86
CA GLN A 9 9.00 -5.38 -14.18
C GLN A 9 10.36 -5.70 -14.79
N LYS A 10 11.18 -6.53 -14.14
CA LYS A 10 12.51 -6.90 -14.65
C LYS A 10 12.44 -7.52 -16.04
N SER A 11 11.52 -8.46 -16.25
CA SER A 11 11.32 -9.13 -17.53
C SER A 11 10.96 -8.16 -18.67
N ILE A 12 10.12 -7.15 -18.39
CA ILE A 12 9.75 -6.12 -19.38
C ILE A 12 10.94 -5.21 -19.69
N LEU A 13 11.71 -4.80 -18.68
CA LEU A 13 12.90 -3.96 -18.89
C LEU A 13 13.95 -4.67 -19.75
N ASP A 14 14.21 -5.96 -19.47
CA ASP A 14 15.15 -6.76 -20.24
C ASP A 14 14.66 -6.95 -21.69
N LEU A 15 13.36 -7.17 -21.90
CA LEU A 15 12.75 -7.24 -23.23
C LEU A 15 12.91 -5.92 -24.01
N LEU A 16 12.64 -4.78 -23.38
CA LEU A 16 12.80 -3.47 -24.01
C LEU A 16 14.25 -3.23 -24.42
N LYS A 17 15.21 -3.61 -23.57
CA LYS A 17 16.65 -3.54 -23.85
C LYS A 17 17.03 -4.41 -25.04
N GLN A 18 16.50 -5.63 -25.11
CA GLN A 18 16.74 -6.53 -26.24
C GLN A 18 16.19 -5.95 -27.55
N ILE A 19 14.96 -5.43 -27.55
CA ILE A 19 14.35 -4.80 -28.74
C ILE A 19 15.16 -3.59 -29.18
N GLN A 20 15.60 -2.76 -28.22
CA GLN A 20 16.40 -1.58 -28.46
C GLN A 20 17.71 -1.93 -29.18
N GLN A 21 18.42 -2.96 -28.71
CA GLN A 21 19.65 -3.45 -29.32
C GLN A 21 19.42 -4.09 -30.69
N GLN A 22 18.42 -4.96 -30.83
CA GLN A 22 18.15 -5.66 -32.09
C GLN A 22 17.74 -4.72 -33.23
N ARG A 23 17.08 -3.61 -32.90
CA ARG A 23 16.55 -2.66 -33.90
C ARG A 23 17.35 -1.36 -33.99
N ASN A 24 18.47 -1.23 -33.26
CA ASN A 24 19.28 0.00 -33.18
C ASN A 24 18.42 1.24 -32.88
N LEU A 25 17.53 1.13 -31.90
CA LEU A 25 16.63 2.23 -31.52
C LEU A 25 17.29 3.14 -30.49
N THR A 26 16.97 4.43 -30.57
CA THR A 26 17.15 5.37 -29.47
C THR A 26 15.83 5.44 -28.70
N VAL A 27 15.89 5.21 -27.39
CA VAL A 27 14.70 5.19 -26.52
C VAL A 27 14.80 6.31 -25.50
N ILE A 28 13.78 7.16 -25.43
CA ILE A 28 13.58 8.07 -24.29
C ILE A 28 12.61 7.38 -23.34
N PHE A 29 13.10 7.05 -22.14
CA PHE A 29 12.29 6.44 -21.10
C PHE A 29 11.91 7.47 -20.04
N ILE A 30 10.62 7.62 -19.77
CA ILE A 30 10.10 8.59 -18.80
C ILE A 30 9.59 7.82 -17.58
N SER A 31 10.13 8.15 -16.40
CA SER A 31 9.75 7.52 -15.13
C SER A 31 9.98 8.49 -13.97
N HIS A 32 9.21 8.33 -12.89
CA HIS A 32 9.49 8.96 -11.59
C HIS A 32 10.46 8.12 -10.74
N ASP A 33 10.76 6.90 -11.18
CA ASP A 33 11.59 5.92 -10.50
C ASP A 33 13.00 5.93 -11.08
N ILE A 34 13.94 6.57 -10.37
CA ILE A 34 15.36 6.65 -10.76
C ILE A 34 16.04 5.27 -10.77
N GLY A 35 15.63 4.34 -9.90
CA GLY A 35 16.21 3.00 -9.84
C GLY A 35 15.91 2.17 -11.08
N VAL A 36 14.68 2.25 -11.58
CA VAL A 36 14.32 1.62 -12.86
C VAL A 36 15.08 2.26 -14.02
N LEU A 37 15.19 3.60 -14.02
CA LEU A 37 15.93 4.32 -15.05
C LEU A 37 17.41 3.92 -15.05
N ALA A 38 17.99 3.66 -13.87
CA ALA A 38 19.37 3.25 -13.70
C ALA A 38 19.73 1.97 -14.46
N GLU A 39 18.80 1.02 -14.56
CA GLU A 39 19.07 -0.29 -15.18
C GLU A 39 19.09 -0.25 -16.70
N ILE A 40 18.36 0.70 -17.30
CA ILE A 40 18.06 0.70 -18.75
C ILE A 40 18.62 1.90 -19.50
N SER A 41 18.96 2.98 -18.80
CA SER A 41 19.35 4.24 -19.42
C SER A 41 20.87 4.40 -19.41
N ASP A 42 21.43 5.11 -20.39
CA ASP A 42 22.84 5.52 -20.38
C ASP A 42 23.01 6.91 -19.75
N LYS A 43 22.01 7.77 -19.94
CA LYS A 43 21.98 9.17 -19.50
C LYS A 43 20.68 9.46 -18.78
N LEU A 44 20.75 10.27 -17.72
CA LEU A 44 19.57 10.76 -16.99
C LEU A 44 19.39 12.27 -17.20
N LEU A 45 18.12 12.66 -17.27
CA LEU A 45 17.67 14.05 -17.29
C LEU A 45 16.63 14.21 -16.19
N VAL A 46 16.89 15.09 -15.23
CA VAL A 46 16.00 15.33 -14.10
C VAL A 46 15.28 16.66 -14.32
N LEU A 47 13.95 16.61 -14.39
CA LEU A 47 13.11 17.79 -14.51
C LEU A 47 12.42 18.10 -13.18
N TYR A 48 12.38 19.38 -12.82
CA TYR A 48 11.62 19.87 -11.68
C TYR A 48 10.96 21.20 -12.04
N LYS A 49 9.64 21.32 -11.78
CA LYS A 49 8.84 22.52 -12.10
C LYS A 49 9.00 23.02 -13.55
N GLY A 50 9.10 22.09 -14.50
CA GLY A 50 9.24 22.40 -15.94
C GLY A 50 10.65 22.83 -16.36
N GLN A 51 11.64 22.78 -15.47
CA GLN A 51 13.03 23.10 -15.77
C GLN A 51 13.90 21.85 -15.69
N LEU A 52 14.87 21.74 -16.61
CA LEU A 52 15.92 20.74 -16.53
C LEU A 52 16.92 21.18 -15.46
N ILE A 53 16.92 20.49 -14.32
CA ILE A 53 17.72 20.88 -13.16
C ILE A 53 19.04 20.11 -13.05
N GLU A 54 19.10 18.91 -13.63
CA GLU A 54 20.30 18.06 -13.57
C GLU A 54 20.34 17.12 -14.77
N THR A 55 21.54 16.91 -15.33
CA THR A 55 21.78 15.97 -16.42
C THR A 55 23.18 15.38 -16.33
N GLY A 56 23.31 14.11 -16.67
CA GLY A 56 24.58 13.40 -16.57
C GLY A 56 24.43 11.93 -16.94
N THR A 57 25.54 11.21 -16.94
CA THR A 57 25.49 9.74 -17.02
C THR A 57 24.76 9.18 -15.80
N VAL A 58 24.20 7.97 -15.93
CA VAL A 58 23.53 7.29 -14.81
C VAL A 58 24.43 7.22 -13.58
N SER A 59 25.68 6.81 -13.75
CA SER A 59 26.62 6.68 -12.64
C SER A 59 26.89 8.01 -11.92
N GLN A 60 27.00 9.12 -12.67
CA GLN A 60 27.20 10.44 -12.06
C GLN A 60 26.00 10.86 -11.20
N ILE A 61 24.79 10.71 -11.72
CA ILE A 61 23.57 11.15 -11.03
C ILE A 61 23.25 10.26 -9.83
N ILE A 62 23.49 8.95 -9.91
CA ILE A 62 23.22 8.03 -8.80
C ILE A 62 24.26 8.15 -7.70
N ASN A 63 25.55 8.15 -8.04
CA ASN A 63 26.60 8.12 -7.03
C ASN A 63 26.85 9.49 -6.40
N ASN A 64 26.60 10.58 -7.14
CA ASN A 64 26.88 11.92 -6.68
C ASN A 64 25.86 12.95 -7.22
N PRO A 65 24.57 12.82 -6.85
CA PRO A 65 23.56 13.79 -7.23
C PRO A 65 23.91 15.18 -6.67
N GLN A 66 23.87 16.21 -7.51
CA GLN A 66 24.20 17.57 -7.11
C GLN A 66 22.99 18.33 -6.59
N HIS A 67 21.86 18.24 -7.30
CA HIS A 67 20.70 19.06 -7.00
C HIS A 67 19.90 18.50 -5.80
N PRO A 68 19.43 19.34 -4.85
CA PRO A 68 18.68 18.89 -3.66
C PRO A 68 17.43 18.07 -3.99
N TYR A 69 16.72 18.43 -5.06
CA TYR A 69 15.59 17.63 -5.55
C TYR A 69 15.99 16.20 -5.96
N THR A 70 17.09 16.05 -6.71
CA THR A 70 17.60 14.74 -7.13
C THR A 70 18.03 13.91 -5.93
N LYS A 71 18.76 14.52 -4.98
CA LYS A 71 19.09 13.91 -3.67
C LYS A 71 17.84 13.42 -2.95
N GLY A 72 16.81 14.25 -2.91
CA GLY A 72 15.51 13.93 -2.32
C GLY A 72 14.83 12.75 -3.01
N LEU A 73 14.74 12.74 -4.35
CA LEU A 73 14.12 11.64 -5.10
C LEU A 73 14.80 10.29 -4.82
N MET A 74 16.13 10.30 -4.68
CA MET A 74 16.88 9.09 -4.34
C MET A 74 16.64 8.64 -2.89
N ALA A 75 16.64 9.58 -1.95
CA ALA A 75 16.50 9.29 -0.52
C ALA A 75 15.06 8.97 -0.07
N CYS A 76 14.04 9.36 -0.84
CA CYS A 76 12.64 9.09 -0.50
C CYS A 76 12.27 7.60 -0.57
N ARG A 77 13.09 6.78 -1.23
CA ARG A 77 12.78 5.36 -1.40
C ARG A 77 13.25 4.58 -0.18
N PRO A 78 12.40 3.71 0.40
CA PRO A 78 12.86 2.75 1.37
C PRO A 78 13.94 1.86 0.72
N THR A 79 15.06 1.66 1.40
CA THR A 79 16.07 0.69 0.98
C THR A 79 16.07 -0.51 1.91
N LEU A 80 16.62 -1.63 1.45
CA LEU A 80 16.76 -2.83 2.29
C LEU A 80 17.74 -2.62 3.44
N GLU A 81 18.66 -1.67 3.35
CA GLU A 81 19.64 -1.40 4.39
C GLU A 81 19.17 -0.31 5.36
N MET A 82 17.99 0.27 5.11
CA MET A 82 17.48 1.39 5.89
C MET A 82 17.07 0.95 7.30
N GLU A 83 17.73 1.53 8.30
CA GLU A 83 17.30 1.44 9.71
C GLU A 83 16.52 2.69 10.16
N GLN A 84 16.44 3.72 9.29
CA GLN A 84 15.76 4.97 9.59
C GLN A 84 14.25 4.76 9.73
N LYS A 85 13.68 5.26 10.83
CA LYS A 85 12.27 5.06 11.19
C LYS A 85 11.29 6.00 10.50
N LYS A 86 11.77 7.04 9.82
CA LYS A 86 10.98 7.97 9.02
C LYS A 86 11.64 8.13 7.67
N LEU A 87 10.86 8.00 6.59
CA LEU A 87 11.40 8.18 5.25
C LEU A 87 11.67 9.66 5.01
N PRO A 88 12.85 10.02 4.49
CA PRO A 88 13.09 11.35 3.97
C PRO A 88 12.04 11.71 2.90
N THR A 89 11.68 12.98 2.83
CA THR A 89 10.83 13.51 1.77
C THR A 89 11.62 14.50 0.93
N VAL A 90 11.21 14.71 -0.32
CA VAL A 90 11.86 15.70 -1.20
C VAL A 90 11.89 17.09 -0.55
N GLN A 91 10.85 17.43 0.22
CA GLN A 91 10.76 18.72 0.89
C GLN A 91 11.84 18.89 1.96
N ASP A 92 12.22 17.82 2.66
CA ASP A 92 13.27 17.87 3.69
C ASP A 92 14.62 18.29 3.09
N PHE A 93 14.93 17.85 1.87
CA PHE A 93 16.16 18.24 1.16
C PHE A 93 16.09 19.64 0.55
N ILE A 94 14.92 20.07 0.09
CA ILE A 94 14.73 21.41 -0.48
C ILE A 94 14.83 22.48 0.62
N GLU A 95 14.29 22.20 1.81
CA GLU A 95 14.25 23.13 2.94
C GLU A 95 15.46 22.99 3.88
N ASP A 96 16.41 22.11 3.57
CA ASP A 96 17.58 21.76 4.40
C ASP A 96 17.19 21.44 5.87
N LYS A 97 16.10 20.68 6.02
CA LYS A 97 15.62 20.26 7.33
C LYS A 97 16.38 19.03 7.78
N THR A 98 17.02 19.12 8.94
CA THR A 98 17.52 17.94 9.64
C THR A 98 16.35 17.04 10.01
N LEU A 99 16.44 15.76 9.67
CA LEU A 99 15.49 14.74 10.10
C LEU A 99 15.65 14.52 11.61
N SER A 100 15.05 15.39 12.42
CA SER A 100 14.96 15.21 13.87
C SER A 100 13.65 14.51 14.21
N GLU A 101 13.74 13.26 14.65
CA GLU A 101 13.23 12.80 15.96
C GLU A 101 13.14 11.27 16.06
N LYS A 102 13.41 10.77 17.27
CA LYS A 102 13.19 9.40 17.73
C LYS A 102 11.68 9.12 17.78
N LEU A 103 11.20 8.17 16.99
CA LEU A 103 9.91 7.54 17.24
C LEU A 103 10.03 6.44 18.31
N ILE A 104 9.14 6.55 19.29
CA ILE A 104 8.83 5.52 20.29
C ILE A 104 8.38 4.28 19.52
N VAL A 105 9.03 3.14 19.77
CA VAL A 105 8.69 1.86 19.13
C VAL A 105 7.23 1.55 19.44
N SER A 106 6.39 1.39 18.40
CA SER A 106 5.03 0.91 18.61
C SER A 106 5.11 -0.49 19.23
N THR A 107 4.67 -0.63 20.47
CA THR A 107 4.72 -1.91 21.17
C THR A 107 3.60 -2.81 20.65
N VAL A 108 3.96 -3.81 19.85
CA VAL A 108 3.03 -4.87 19.43
C VAL A 108 2.68 -5.71 20.64
N ASP A 109 1.39 -5.77 20.99
CA ASP A 109 0.91 -6.64 22.06
C ASP A 109 0.60 -8.03 21.51
N LYS A 110 1.61 -8.91 21.54
CA LYS A 110 1.51 -10.31 21.06
C LYS A 110 0.53 -11.15 21.89
N THR A 111 0.05 -10.69 23.04
CA THR A 111 -0.95 -11.41 23.85
C THR A 111 -2.37 -11.22 23.31
N LYS A 112 -2.62 -10.11 22.62
CA LYS A 112 -3.95 -9.76 22.10
C LYS A 112 -4.03 -9.98 20.59
N THR A 113 -4.74 -11.02 20.18
CA THR A 113 -5.06 -11.29 18.77
C THR A 113 -6.25 -10.45 18.33
N VAL A 114 -6.06 -9.61 17.31
CA VAL A 114 -7.11 -8.79 16.69
C VAL A 114 -7.81 -9.56 15.59
N LEU A 115 -7.07 -10.28 14.75
CA LEU A 115 -7.60 -11.08 13.66
C LEU A 115 -6.98 -12.48 13.71
N GLU A 116 -7.81 -13.51 13.64
CA GLU A 116 -7.39 -14.91 13.50
C GLU A 116 -8.06 -15.50 12.27
N VAL A 117 -7.25 -16.10 11.39
CA VAL A 117 -7.68 -16.75 10.16
C VAL A 117 -7.24 -18.21 10.22
N LYS A 118 -8.16 -19.14 9.98
CA LYS A 118 -7.91 -20.58 9.98
C LYS A 118 -8.45 -21.24 8.72
N ASP A 119 -7.57 -21.92 8.02
CA ASP A 119 -7.82 -22.79 6.86
C ASP A 119 -8.71 -22.12 5.81
N LEU A 120 -8.45 -20.84 5.55
CA LEU A 120 -9.27 -20.01 4.69
C LEU A 120 -9.05 -20.37 3.23
N SER A 121 -10.15 -20.70 2.55
CA SER A 121 -10.16 -21.04 1.13
C SER A 121 -11.22 -20.24 0.37
N VAL A 122 -10.84 -19.69 -0.79
CA VAL A 122 -11.70 -18.85 -1.63
C VAL A 122 -11.66 -19.37 -3.06
N THR A 123 -12.84 -19.71 -3.59
CA THR A 123 -13.01 -20.30 -4.92
C THR A 123 -13.98 -19.46 -5.75
N TYR A 124 -13.54 -19.02 -6.93
CA TYR A 124 -14.38 -18.36 -7.92
C TYR A 124 -14.93 -19.38 -8.90
N SER A 125 -16.19 -19.23 -9.30
CA SER A 125 -16.79 -19.99 -10.40
C SER A 125 -16.53 -19.24 -11.71
N LEU A 126 -15.71 -19.81 -12.60
CA LEU A 126 -15.32 -19.19 -13.87
C LEU A 126 -16.31 -19.47 -15.00
N LYS A 127 -16.85 -20.70 -15.06
CA LYS A 127 -17.88 -21.07 -16.02
C LYS A 127 -18.98 -21.85 -15.36
N ARG A 128 -20.21 -21.57 -15.75
CA ARG A 128 -21.40 -22.35 -15.41
C ARG A 128 -21.97 -22.95 -16.70
N ASN A 129 -22.49 -24.17 -16.63
CA ASN A 129 -23.24 -24.74 -17.75
C ASN A 129 -24.64 -24.10 -17.86
N LEU A 130 -25.36 -24.44 -18.92
CA LEU A 130 -26.74 -23.99 -19.17
C LEU A 130 -27.72 -24.35 -18.03
N PHE A 131 -27.36 -25.30 -17.16
CA PHE A 131 -28.12 -25.72 -15.98
C PHE A 131 -27.61 -25.07 -14.67
N GLY A 132 -26.73 -24.07 -14.75
CA GLY A 132 -26.21 -23.33 -13.60
C GLY A 132 -25.15 -24.04 -12.75
N LYS A 133 -24.76 -25.28 -13.07
CA LYS A 133 -23.67 -25.98 -12.37
C LYS A 133 -22.31 -25.39 -12.77
N THR A 134 -21.44 -25.15 -11.79
CA THR A 134 -20.06 -24.72 -12.02
C THR A 134 -19.30 -25.83 -12.75
N VAL A 135 -18.77 -25.50 -13.92
CA VAL A 135 -17.97 -26.40 -14.78
C VAL A 135 -16.48 -26.15 -14.58
N GLU A 136 -16.13 -24.90 -14.29
CA GLU A 136 -14.75 -24.48 -14.11
C GLU A 136 -14.67 -23.55 -12.90
N SER A 137 -13.76 -23.86 -11.98
CA SER A 137 -13.53 -23.09 -10.78
C SER A 137 -12.04 -22.74 -10.62
N PHE A 138 -11.77 -21.61 -9.98
CA PHE A 138 -10.43 -21.15 -9.69
C PHE A 138 -10.31 -20.84 -8.20
N GLN A 139 -9.44 -21.59 -7.52
CA GLN A 139 -9.17 -21.39 -6.11
C GLN A 139 -8.08 -20.33 -5.96
N ALA A 140 -8.49 -19.12 -5.60
CA ALA A 140 -7.62 -17.94 -5.48
C ALA A 140 -6.88 -17.89 -4.14
N VAL A 141 -7.45 -18.47 -3.08
CA VAL A 141 -6.84 -18.60 -1.75
C VAL A 141 -7.01 -20.05 -1.30
N LYS A 142 -5.92 -20.66 -0.80
CA LYS A 142 -5.80 -22.09 -0.54
C LYS A 142 -5.26 -22.31 0.87
N ASP A 143 -6.16 -22.67 1.79
CA ASP A 143 -5.88 -23.15 3.15
C ASP A 143 -4.97 -22.21 3.95
N VAL A 144 -5.30 -20.92 3.93
CA VAL A 144 -4.48 -19.88 4.55
C VAL A 144 -4.83 -19.74 6.04
N SER A 145 -3.81 -19.80 6.89
CA SER A 145 -3.92 -19.68 8.35
C SER A 145 -2.89 -18.69 8.90
N PHE A 146 -3.33 -17.69 9.67
CA PHE A 146 -2.45 -16.71 10.33
C PHE A 146 -3.16 -15.92 11.43
N LYS A 147 -2.38 -15.13 12.18
CA LYS A 147 -2.84 -14.23 13.24
C LYS A 147 -2.24 -12.84 13.07
N VAL A 148 -3.04 -11.83 13.42
CA VAL A 148 -2.62 -10.43 13.55
C VAL A 148 -2.84 -9.97 14.99
N TYR A 149 -1.82 -9.36 15.57
CA TYR A 149 -1.78 -8.89 16.95
C TYR A 149 -2.08 -7.39 17.05
N LYS A 150 -2.53 -6.93 18.22
CA LYS A 150 -2.86 -5.52 18.42
C LYS A 150 -1.62 -4.63 18.26
N GLY A 151 -1.75 -3.60 17.42
CA GLY A 151 -0.67 -2.66 17.11
C GLY A 151 0.33 -3.18 16.08
N GLU A 152 0.15 -4.41 15.56
CA GLU A 152 1.00 -5.00 14.54
C GLU A 152 0.70 -4.41 13.16
N THR A 153 1.72 -4.26 12.33
CA THR A 153 1.59 -4.20 10.88
C THR A 153 2.09 -5.52 10.29
N LEU A 154 1.17 -6.32 9.77
CA LEU A 154 1.47 -7.57 9.09
C LEU A 154 1.53 -7.33 7.58
N GLY A 155 2.72 -7.43 7.01
CA GLY A 155 2.97 -7.29 5.58
C GLY A 155 2.53 -8.51 4.79
N LEU A 156 2.01 -8.31 3.59
CA LEU A 156 1.68 -9.38 2.64
C LEU A 156 2.30 -9.09 1.27
N VAL A 157 3.22 -9.95 0.84
CA VAL A 157 3.95 -9.84 -0.43
C VAL A 157 3.76 -11.06 -1.32
N GLY A 158 3.98 -10.88 -2.62
CA GLY A 158 3.93 -11.94 -3.62
C GLY A 158 3.71 -11.38 -5.02
N GLU A 159 3.92 -12.21 -6.04
CA GLU A 159 3.70 -11.85 -7.45
C GLU A 159 2.27 -11.35 -7.74
N SER A 160 2.12 -10.64 -8.85
CA SER A 160 0.80 -10.20 -9.33
C SER A 160 -0.12 -11.41 -9.54
N GLY A 161 -1.38 -11.31 -9.12
CA GLY A 161 -2.35 -12.40 -9.28
C GLY A 161 -2.21 -13.58 -8.31
N CYS A 162 -1.29 -13.54 -7.32
CA CYS A 162 -1.11 -14.66 -6.40
C CYS A 162 -2.23 -14.84 -5.34
N GLY A 163 -3.19 -13.91 -5.25
CA GLY A 163 -4.36 -13.98 -4.37
C GLY A 163 -4.46 -12.93 -3.25
N LYS A 164 -3.52 -11.96 -3.18
CA LYS A 164 -3.44 -10.96 -2.10
C LYS A 164 -4.71 -10.10 -1.95
N THR A 165 -5.17 -9.48 -3.03
CA THR A 165 -6.40 -8.66 -3.05
C THR A 165 -7.64 -9.48 -2.73
N THR A 166 -7.71 -10.73 -3.20
CA THR A 166 -8.80 -11.64 -2.82
C THR A 166 -8.79 -11.89 -1.32
N LEU A 167 -7.63 -12.22 -0.75
CA LEU A 167 -7.47 -12.41 0.69
C LEU A 167 -7.92 -11.15 1.45
N GLY A 168 -7.38 -9.98 1.13
CA GLY A 168 -7.73 -8.71 1.79
C GLY A 168 -9.24 -8.41 1.76
N ARG A 169 -9.89 -8.57 0.60
CA ARG A 169 -11.35 -8.37 0.46
C ARG A 169 -12.16 -9.41 1.23
N THR A 170 -11.67 -10.65 1.35
CA THR A 170 -12.32 -11.70 2.14
C THR A 170 -12.25 -11.43 3.64
N LEU A 171 -11.14 -10.89 4.14
CA LEU A 171 -10.98 -10.55 5.57
C LEU A 171 -12.01 -9.53 6.04
N ILE A 172 -12.44 -8.62 5.15
CA ILE A 172 -13.45 -7.59 5.47
C ILE A 172 -14.87 -7.94 5.00
N GLN A 173 -15.11 -9.20 4.65
CA GLN A 173 -16.41 -9.71 4.21
C GLN A 173 -16.96 -9.01 2.95
N LEU A 174 -16.11 -8.47 2.08
CA LEU A 174 -16.54 -8.07 0.73
C LEU A 174 -16.64 -9.27 -0.22
N ILE A 175 -15.88 -10.32 0.07
CA ILE A 175 -15.92 -11.60 -0.65
C ILE A 175 -16.10 -12.69 0.39
N LYS A 176 -17.14 -13.52 0.24
CA LYS A 176 -17.37 -14.63 1.15
C LYS A 176 -16.36 -15.75 0.91
N ALA A 177 -15.81 -16.27 1.99
CA ALA A 177 -14.96 -17.45 1.95
C ALA A 177 -15.84 -18.68 1.63
N GLY A 178 -15.30 -19.60 0.84
CA GLY A 178 -15.95 -20.89 0.62
C GLY A 178 -15.80 -21.80 1.83
N GLU A 179 -14.61 -21.78 2.44
CA GLU A 179 -14.23 -22.59 3.60
C GLU A 179 -13.32 -21.80 4.54
N GLY A 180 -13.12 -22.32 5.75
CA GLY A 180 -12.30 -21.72 6.79
C GLY A 180 -13.04 -20.73 7.68
N LYS A 181 -12.34 -20.22 8.69
CA LYS A 181 -12.89 -19.36 9.73
C LYS A 181 -12.07 -18.08 9.87
N ILE A 182 -12.79 -16.97 10.02
CA ILE A 182 -12.22 -15.66 10.33
C ILE A 182 -12.85 -15.21 11.64
N SER A 183 -12.00 -14.82 12.58
CA SER A 183 -12.41 -14.27 13.87
C SER A 183 -11.78 -12.90 14.08
N PHE A 184 -12.58 -11.92 14.49
CA PHE A 184 -12.14 -10.57 14.84
C PHE A 184 -12.38 -10.32 16.33
N ASN A 185 -11.33 -10.01 17.09
CA ASN A 185 -11.37 -9.90 18.56
C ASN A 185 -12.04 -11.13 19.22
N GLY A 186 -11.74 -12.33 18.71
CA GLY A 186 -12.30 -13.59 19.19
C GLY A 186 -13.73 -13.91 18.70
N GLN A 187 -14.40 -13.00 17.99
CA GLN A 187 -15.75 -13.23 17.47
C GLN A 187 -15.73 -13.67 16.00
N PRO A 188 -16.47 -14.73 15.61
CA PRO A 188 -16.50 -15.20 14.22
C PRO A 188 -17.20 -14.19 13.29
N VAL A 189 -16.68 -14.02 12.07
CA VAL A 189 -17.21 -13.03 11.10
C VAL A 189 -17.75 -13.61 9.79
N ASN A 190 -17.65 -14.92 9.57
CA ASN A 190 -18.08 -15.56 8.30
C ASN A 190 -19.59 -15.36 8.02
N ASN A 191 -20.42 -15.35 9.07
CA ASN A 191 -21.89 -15.37 8.97
C ASN A 191 -22.55 -14.27 9.82
N LEU A 192 -22.06 -13.03 9.72
CA LEU A 192 -22.66 -11.90 10.41
C LEU A 192 -24.04 -11.56 9.81
N THR A 193 -24.99 -11.20 10.67
CA THR A 193 -26.21 -10.49 10.25
C THR A 193 -25.86 -9.12 9.67
N ARG A 194 -26.76 -8.50 8.91
CA ARG A 194 -26.52 -7.18 8.30
C ARG A 194 -26.11 -6.10 9.32
N ASN A 195 -26.69 -6.11 10.51
CA ASN A 195 -26.34 -5.15 11.57
C ASN A 195 -24.95 -5.42 12.14
N GLN A 196 -24.61 -6.69 12.38
CA GLN A 196 -23.28 -7.08 12.86
C GLN A 196 -22.21 -6.81 11.79
N GLU A 197 -22.52 -7.02 10.51
CA GLU A 197 -21.64 -6.72 9.40
C GLU A 197 -21.37 -5.22 9.27
N ASN A 198 -22.39 -4.38 9.45
CA ASN A 198 -22.24 -2.93 9.49
C ASN A 198 -21.35 -2.48 10.65
N ASP A 199 -21.51 -3.07 11.84
CA ASP A 199 -20.66 -2.78 13.01
C ASP A 199 -19.21 -3.25 12.81
N PHE A 200 -19.03 -4.47 12.30
CA PHE A 200 -17.72 -5.00 11.93
C PHE A 200 -17.01 -4.10 10.91
N ARG A 201 -17.73 -3.65 9.87
CA ARG A 201 -17.20 -2.74 8.86
C ARG A 201 -16.91 -1.34 9.41
N LYS A 202 -17.47 -0.89 10.53
CA LYS A 202 -16.99 0.37 11.15
C LYS A 202 -15.59 0.21 11.72
N ARG A 203 -15.35 -0.94 12.38
CA ARG A 203 -14.09 -1.26 13.07
C ARG A 203 -12.99 -1.73 12.13
N VAL A 204 -13.37 -2.29 10.98
CA VAL A 204 -12.45 -2.81 9.96
C VAL A 204 -12.64 -2.10 8.63
N GLN A 205 -11.60 -1.43 8.16
CA GLN A 205 -11.62 -0.65 6.92
C GLN A 205 -10.59 -1.15 5.90
N LEU A 206 -10.85 -0.84 4.62
CA LEU A 206 -9.96 -1.15 3.51
C LEU A 206 -9.62 0.13 2.76
N ILE A 207 -8.33 0.39 2.58
CA ILE A 207 -7.80 1.41 1.68
C ILE A 207 -7.47 0.69 0.36
N PHE A 208 -8.24 0.98 -0.68
CA PHE A 208 -8.10 0.35 -1.99
C PHE A 208 -6.87 0.86 -2.76
N GLN A 209 -6.43 0.06 -3.72
CA GLN A 209 -5.29 0.31 -4.61
C GLN A 209 -5.43 1.59 -5.44
N ASP A 210 -6.62 1.83 -6.01
CA ASP A 210 -6.87 2.97 -6.89
C ASP A 210 -7.65 4.10 -6.17
N PRO A 211 -7.01 5.23 -5.85
CA PRO A 211 -7.71 6.37 -5.27
C PRO A 211 -8.73 7.00 -6.23
N TYR A 212 -8.53 6.88 -7.55
CA TYR A 212 -9.43 7.44 -8.54
C TYR A 212 -10.77 6.72 -8.56
N ALA A 213 -10.76 5.39 -8.68
CA ALA A 213 -11.97 4.58 -8.62
C ALA A 213 -12.67 4.63 -7.24
N SER A 214 -11.94 4.99 -6.18
CA SER A 214 -12.47 5.05 -4.81
C SER A 214 -13.32 6.29 -4.51
N LEU A 215 -13.25 7.34 -5.34
CA LEU A 215 -13.96 8.61 -5.14
C LEU A 215 -14.98 8.84 -6.25
N ASN A 216 -16.16 9.35 -5.90
CA ASN A 216 -17.14 9.79 -6.91
C ASN A 216 -16.69 11.14 -7.50
N PRO A 217 -16.38 11.23 -8.81
CA PRO A 217 -15.83 12.45 -9.42
C PRO A 217 -16.80 13.65 -9.40
N ARG A 218 -18.10 13.39 -9.19
CA ARG A 218 -19.16 14.41 -9.12
C ARG A 218 -19.49 14.86 -7.70
N MET A 219 -18.81 14.31 -6.70
CA MET A 219 -19.05 14.60 -5.30
C MET A 219 -17.93 15.47 -4.73
N LEU A 220 -18.29 16.46 -3.92
CA LEU A 220 -17.30 17.23 -3.17
C LEU A 220 -16.59 16.34 -2.15
N ILE A 221 -15.32 16.63 -1.91
CA ILE A 221 -14.47 15.87 -1.00
C ILE A 221 -15.03 15.86 0.43
N GLY A 222 -15.47 17.03 0.91
CA GLY A 222 -16.09 17.14 2.23
C GLY A 222 -17.33 16.26 2.37
N GLU A 223 -18.17 16.24 1.34
CA GLU A 223 -19.39 15.43 1.31
C GLU A 223 -19.06 13.93 1.25
N ALA A 224 -18.05 13.51 0.48
CA ALA A 224 -17.64 12.10 0.39
C ALA A 224 -17.16 11.53 1.74
N ILE A 225 -16.52 12.36 2.57
CA ILE A 225 -16.11 11.99 3.94
C ILE A 225 -17.31 12.07 4.91
N LEU A 226 -18.22 13.04 4.73
CA LEU A 226 -19.43 13.16 5.55
C LEU A 226 -20.41 12.01 5.35
N GLU A 227 -20.55 11.53 4.11
CA GLU A 227 -21.48 10.47 3.72
C GLU A 227 -21.23 9.19 4.53
N VAL A 228 -19.97 8.75 4.64
CA VAL A 228 -19.63 7.54 5.41
C VAL A 228 -19.98 7.69 6.89
N MET A 229 -19.75 8.86 7.49
CA MET A 229 -20.16 9.12 8.87
C MET A 229 -21.69 9.13 9.01
N HIS A 230 -22.41 9.68 8.03
CA HIS A 230 -23.86 9.73 8.04
C HIS A 230 -24.47 8.33 7.97
N VAL A 231 -24.02 7.50 7.01
CA VAL A 231 -24.49 6.12 6.81
C VAL A 231 -24.24 5.26 8.04
N HIS A 232 -23.12 5.47 8.73
CA HIS A 232 -22.75 4.69 9.92
C HIS A 232 -23.17 5.33 11.26
N HIS A 233 -24.00 6.38 11.21
CA HIS A 233 -24.51 7.10 12.40
C HIS A 233 -23.41 7.63 13.33
N ILE A 234 -22.30 8.11 12.76
CA ILE A 234 -21.20 8.73 13.49
C ILE A 234 -21.43 10.24 13.55
N GLY A 235 -21.35 10.81 14.75
CA GLY A 235 -21.68 12.20 15.04
C GLY A 235 -23.19 12.45 15.08
N LYS A 236 -23.64 13.32 15.99
CA LYS A 236 -25.05 13.62 16.25
C LYS A 236 -25.63 14.63 15.27
N THR A 237 -24.83 15.61 14.85
CA THR A 237 -25.30 16.73 14.00
C THR A 237 -24.47 16.89 12.72
N LYS A 238 -25.03 17.55 11.70
CA LYS A 238 -24.28 17.92 10.48
C LYS A 238 -23.06 18.79 10.79
N LYS A 239 -23.18 19.69 11.78
CA LYS A 239 -22.10 20.57 12.24
C LYS A 239 -20.95 19.76 12.83
N GLU A 240 -21.25 18.83 13.74
CA GLU A 240 -20.26 17.96 14.37
C GLU A 240 -19.52 17.10 13.34
N ARG A 241 -20.24 16.49 12.38
CA ARG A 241 -19.61 15.72 11.30
C ARG A 241 -18.70 16.61 10.44
N LYS A 242 -19.11 17.84 10.13
CA LYS A 242 -18.29 18.78 9.36
C LYS A 242 -17.01 19.15 10.11
N GLU A 243 -17.09 19.43 11.41
CA GLU A 243 -15.92 19.70 12.25
C GLU A 243 -14.96 18.50 12.30
N LYS A 244 -15.50 17.29 12.43
CA LYS A 244 -14.72 16.05 12.36
C LYS A 244 -14.06 15.86 11.00
N THR A 245 -14.75 16.13 9.89
CA THR A 245 -14.15 16.12 8.54
C THR A 245 -12.99 17.10 8.43
N MET A 246 -13.15 18.34 8.92
CA MET A 246 -12.07 19.35 8.88
C MET A 246 -10.87 18.94 9.75
N LYS A 247 -11.11 18.27 10.88
CA LYS A 247 -10.03 17.69 11.69
C LYS A 247 -9.30 16.57 10.93
N LEU A 248 -10.04 15.67 10.28
CA LEU A 248 -9.46 14.57 9.50
C LEU A 248 -8.65 15.08 8.31
N LEU A 249 -9.14 16.09 7.58
CA LEU A 249 -8.40 16.72 6.49
C LEU A 249 -7.03 17.23 6.98
N ARG A 250 -7.01 17.97 8.10
CA ARG A 250 -5.75 18.45 8.69
C ARG A 250 -4.84 17.33 9.15
N GLN A 251 -5.41 16.26 9.73
CA GLN A 251 -4.64 15.10 10.18
C GLN A 251 -3.96 14.37 9.01
N VAL A 252 -4.58 14.35 7.83
CA VAL A 252 -3.96 13.82 6.61
C VAL A 252 -3.13 14.87 5.85
N GLY A 253 -2.85 16.03 6.45
CA GLY A 253 -1.99 17.07 5.87
C GLY A 253 -2.65 17.92 4.78
N LEU A 254 -3.99 18.02 4.78
CA LEU A 254 -4.75 18.86 3.86
C LEU A 254 -5.46 19.98 4.62
N ASP A 255 -5.40 21.20 4.10
CA ASP A 255 -6.11 22.32 4.70
C ASP A 255 -7.62 22.26 4.45
N ASN A 256 -8.38 23.10 5.16
CA ASN A 256 -9.84 23.08 5.11
C ASN A 256 -10.43 23.49 3.75
N SER A 257 -9.66 24.14 2.87
CA SER A 257 -10.14 24.50 1.52
C SER A 257 -10.45 23.27 0.67
N PHE A 258 -9.84 22.12 0.97
CA PHE A 258 -10.11 20.86 0.28
C PHE A 258 -11.53 20.34 0.49
N PHE A 259 -12.21 20.77 1.54
CA PHE A 259 -13.59 20.35 1.81
C PHE A 259 -14.53 20.65 0.63
N SER A 260 -14.34 21.79 -0.03
CA SER A 260 -15.20 22.28 -1.12
C SER A 260 -14.62 22.00 -2.51
N ARG A 261 -13.58 21.16 -2.61
CA ARG A 261 -12.98 20.76 -3.88
C ARG A 261 -13.62 19.48 -4.42
N TYR A 262 -13.41 19.23 -5.71
CA TYR A 262 -13.73 17.98 -6.38
C TYR A 262 -12.48 17.11 -6.58
N PRO A 263 -12.62 15.78 -6.72
CA PRO A 263 -11.49 14.88 -6.94
C PRO A 263 -10.60 15.26 -8.13
N HIS A 264 -11.17 15.75 -9.23
CA HIS A 264 -10.42 16.10 -10.44
C HIS A 264 -9.47 17.29 -10.23
N GLU A 265 -9.67 18.11 -9.21
CA GLU A 265 -8.83 19.26 -8.85
C GLU A 265 -7.60 18.86 -8.00
N LEU A 266 -7.48 17.58 -7.65
CA LEU A 266 -6.46 17.08 -6.72
C LEU A 266 -5.36 16.28 -7.44
N SER A 267 -4.15 16.34 -6.90
CA SER A 267 -3.06 15.43 -7.29
C SER A 267 -3.30 14.00 -6.80
N GLY A 268 -2.60 13.01 -7.35
CA GLY A 268 -2.72 11.60 -6.92
C GLY A 268 -2.50 11.41 -5.41
N GLY A 269 -1.48 12.06 -4.84
CA GLY A 269 -1.20 12.02 -3.40
C GLY A 269 -2.28 12.68 -2.54
N GLN A 270 -2.83 13.80 -3.00
CA GLN A 270 -3.93 14.47 -2.31
C GLN A 270 -5.19 13.60 -2.31
N ARG A 271 -5.51 12.95 -3.45
CA ARG A 271 -6.61 11.97 -3.53
C ARG A 271 -6.38 10.81 -2.57
N GLN A 272 -5.16 10.28 -2.49
CA GLN A 272 -4.85 9.20 -1.55
C GLN A 272 -5.07 9.62 -0.09
N ARG A 273 -4.62 10.83 0.28
CA ARG A 273 -4.88 11.40 1.62
C ARG A 273 -6.39 11.50 1.92
N ILE A 274 -7.22 11.85 0.94
CA ILE A 274 -8.68 11.83 1.09
C ILE A 274 -9.25 10.43 1.28
N VAL A 275 -8.78 9.44 0.51
CA VAL A 275 -9.21 8.04 0.67
C VAL A 275 -8.85 7.52 2.06
N ILE A 276 -7.65 7.85 2.55
CA ILE A 276 -7.24 7.57 3.93
C ILE A 276 -8.18 8.29 4.91
N ALA A 277 -8.40 9.60 4.78
CA ALA A 277 -9.29 10.34 5.67
C ALA A 277 -10.72 9.76 5.72
N ARG A 278 -11.24 9.30 4.58
CA ARG A 278 -12.56 8.66 4.47
C ARG A 278 -12.62 7.33 5.22
N ALA A 279 -11.61 6.47 5.10
CA ALA A 279 -11.54 5.22 5.88
C ALA A 279 -11.47 5.51 7.39
N PHE A 280 -10.69 6.53 7.77
CA PHE A 280 -10.49 6.91 9.17
C PHE A 280 -11.68 7.63 9.79
N ALA A 281 -12.61 8.15 8.97
CA ALA A 281 -13.81 8.80 9.46
C ALA A 281 -14.69 7.89 10.33
N LEU A 282 -14.57 6.57 10.12
CA LEU A 282 -15.27 5.55 10.91
C LEU A 282 -14.57 5.19 12.23
N GLU A 283 -13.42 5.79 12.53
CA GLU A 283 -12.60 5.47 13.72
C GLU A 283 -12.28 3.97 13.82
N PRO A 284 -11.69 3.36 12.77
CA PRO A 284 -11.41 1.93 12.75
C PRO A 284 -10.34 1.54 13.77
N GLU A 285 -10.34 0.27 14.17
CA GLU A 285 -9.27 -0.34 14.97
C GLU A 285 -8.27 -1.11 14.09
N PHE A 286 -8.75 -1.59 12.92
CA PHE A 286 -8.00 -2.44 12.00
C PHE A 286 -8.18 -1.97 10.56
N ILE A 287 -7.09 -1.85 9.82
CA ILE A 287 -7.11 -1.39 8.44
C ILE A 287 -6.30 -2.33 7.54
N ILE A 288 -6.86 -2.64 6.39
CA ILE A 288 -6.13 -3.30 5.31
C ILE A 288 -5.75 -2.24 4.28
N CYS A 289 -4.45 -2.13 4.00
CA CYS A 289 -3.91 -1.30 2.94
C CYS A 289 -3.63 -2.20 1.74
N ASP A 290 -4.48 -2.17 0.72
CA ASP A 290 -4.31 -2.99 -0.49
C ASP A 290 -3.62 -2.17 -1.58
N GLU A 291 -2.30 -2.30 -1.69
CA GLU A 291 -1.47 -1.58 -2.66
C GLU A 291 -1.69 -0.06 -2.64
N SER A 292 -1.93 0.50 -1.45
CA SER A 292 -2.36 1.89 -1.24
C SER A 292 -1.34 2.97 -1.66
N VAL A 293 -0.15 2.58 -2.11
CA VAL A 293 0.90 3.49 -2.56
C VAL A 293 1.50 3.13 -3.93
N SER A 294 1.05 2.07 -4.59
CA SER A 294 1.73 1.53 -5.79
C SER A 294 1.55 2.40 -7.04
N ALA A 295 0.46 3.17 -7.12
CA ALA A 295 0.18 4.07 -8.23
C ALA A 295 0.74 5.50 -8.03
N LEU A 296 1.48 5.74 -6.95
CA LEU A 296 1.97 7.06 -6.57
C LEU A 296 3.45 7.23 -6.93
N ASP A 297 3.85 8.45 -7.28
CA ASP A 297 5.26 8.79 -7.46
C ASP A 297 6.05 8.58 -6.16
N VAL A 298 7.33 8.22 -6.26
CA VAL A 298 8.20 7.89 -5.11
C VAL A 298 8.24 8.98 -4.02
N SER A 299 8.16 10.26 -4.41
CA SER A 299 8.15 11.39 -3.49
C SER A 299 6.84 11.50 -2.69
N VAL A 300 5.73 11.14 -3.31
CA VAL A 300 4.41 11.11 -2.66
C VAL A 300 4.27 9.85 -1.82
N GLN A 301 4.77 8.72 -2.31
CA GLN A 301 4.78 7.44 -1.61
C GLN A 301 5.41 7.57 -0.21
N SER A 302 6.60 8.17 -0.09
CA SER A 302 7.26 8.33 1.21
C SER A 302 6.42 9.14 2.21
N GLN A 303 5.77 10.20 1.73
CA GLN A 303 4.87 10.99 2.56
C GLN A 303 3.63 10.21 3.03
N ILE A 304 3.04 9.38 2.17
CA ILE A 304 1.88 8.55 2.52
C ILE A 304 2.28 7.44 3.51
N LEU A 305 3.45 6.81 3.32
CA LEU A 305 3.95 5.81 4.25
C LEU A 305 4.23 6.40 5.64
N ASN A 306 4.85 7.58 5.69
CA ASN A 306 5.03 8.32 6.93
C ASN A 306 3.68 8.65 7.59
N LEU A 307 2.70 9.15 6.82
CA LEU A 307 1.36 9.43 7.33
C LEU A 307 0.71 8.18 7.94
N LEU A 308 0.78 7.03 7.27
CA LEU A 308 0.20 5.78 7.79
C LEU A 308 0.88 5.33 9.09
N ASN A 309 2.20 5.49 9.21
CA ASN A 309 2.95 5.21 10.43
C ASN A 309 2.59 6.18 11.57
N ASP A 310 2.49 7.47 11.29
CA ASP A 310 2.07 8.48 12.28
C ASP A 310 0.67 8.16 12.80
N LEU A 311 -0.26 7.83 11.89
CA LEU A 311 -1.62 7.43 12.22
C LEU A 311 -1.68 6.13 13.04
N LYS A 312 -0.85 5.14 12.70
CA LYS A 312 -0.72 3.87 13.45
C LYS A 312 -0.40 4.16 14.91
N GLN A 313 0.59 5.01 15.14
CA GLN A 313 1.07 5.32 16.48
C GLN A 313 0.08 6.19 17.27
N GLN A 314 -0.44 7.25 16.65
CA GLN A 314 -1.36 8.18 17.30
C GLN A 314 -2.68 7.52 17.71
N LEU A 315 -3.17 6.58 16.91
CA LEU A 315 -4.50 5.98 17.10
C LEU A 315 -4.43 4.52 17.58
N GLY A 316 -3.23 3.95 17.73
CA GLY A 316 -3.03 2.56 18.17
C GLY A 316 -3.59 1.53 17.19
N LEU A 317 -3.47 1.80 15.89
CA LEU A 317 -4.07 0.98 14.82
C LEU A 317 -3.30 -0.30 14.57
N THR A 318 -4.02 -1.28 14.03
CA THR A 318 -3.45 -2.54 13.53
C THR A 318 -3.62 -2.59 12.01
N TYR A 319 -2.59 -3.01 11.28
CA TYR A 319 -2.61 -3.03 9.82
C TYR A 319 -2.33 -4.42 9.24
N ILE A 320 -2.99 -4.72 8.12
CA ILE A 320 -2.41 -5.58 7.09
C ILE A 320 -1.95 -4.68 5.95
N PHE A 321 -0.68 -4.77 5.57
CA PHE A 321 -0.10 -3.96 4.50
C PHE A 321 0.26 -4.83 3.30
N ILE A 322 -0.52 -4.72 2.23
CA ILE A 322 -0.34 -5.50 1.00
C ILE A 322 0.42 -4.64 -0.02
N SER A 323 1.53 -5.16 -0.53
CA SER A 323 2.28 -4.52 -1.61
C SER A 323 3.08 -5.56 -2.39
N HIS A 324 3.41 -5.25 -3.63
CA HIS A 324 4.42 -5.98 -4.41
C HIS A 324 5.83 -5.40 -4.22
N ASP A 325 5.96 -4.17 -3.71
CA ASP A 325 7.24 -3.55 -3.39
C ASP A 325 7.72 -4.04 -2.01
N LEU A 326 8.74 -4.89 -2.03
CA LEU A 326 9.34 -5.48 -0.84
C LEU A 326 9.98 -4.41 0.07
N SER A 327 10.65 -3.40 -0.49
CA SER A 327 11.28 -2.34 0.31
C SER A 327 10.24 -1.55 1.10
N VAL A 328 9.09 -1.27 0.48
CA VAL A 328 7.96 -0.62 1.16
C VAL A 328 7.39 -1.52 2.27
N VAL A 329 7.20 -2.82 2.02
CA VAL A 329 6.70 -3.74 3.05
C VAL A 329 7.68 -3.86 4.20
N LYS A 330 8.99 -3.93 3.92
CA LYS A 330 10.04 -3.95 4.94
C LYS A 330 9.94 -2.73 5.87
N TYR A 331 9.74 -1.56 5.30
CA TYR A 331 9.63 -0.32 6.06
C TYR A 331 8.38 -0.26 6.95
N MET A 332 7.24 -0.76 6.45
CA MET A 332 5.96 -0.66 7.16
C MET A 332 5.73 -1.75 8.20
N SER A 333 6.30 -2.94 8.00
CA SER A 333 5.76 -4.16 8.61
C SER A 333 6.65 -4.70 9.73
N ASP A 334 6.02 -5.17 10.80
CA ASP A 334 6.67 -5.88 11.91
C ASP A 334 6.97 -7.34 11.51
N ARG A 335 5.98 -7.98 10.86
CA ARG A 335 6.06 -9.34 10.31
C ARG A 335 5.63 -9.34 8.85
N ILE A 336 6.10 -10.32 8.08
CA ILE A 336 5.78 -10.46 6.65
C ILE A 336 5.29 -11.87 6.36
N MET A 337 4.21 -11.93 5.57
CA MET A 337 3.69 -13.12 4.91
C MET A 337 4.04 -13.09 3.43
N VAL A 338 4.59 -14.18 2.94
CA VAL A 338 4.91 -14.38 1.51
C VAL A 338 3.87 -15.32 0.91
N MET A 339 3.18 -14.85 -0.13
CA MET A 339 2.11 -15.58 -0.82
C MET A 339 2.54 -15.99 -2.23
N LYS A 340 2.26 -17.24 -2.58
CA LYS A 340 2.49 -17.82 -3.92
C LYS A 340 1.30 -18.69 -4.33
N ALA A 341 0.73 -18.42 -5.50
CA ALA A 341 -0.30 -19.25 -6.13
C ALA A 341 -1.46 -19.66 -5.19
N GLY A 342 -1.94 -18.70 -4.38
CA GLY A 342 -3.04 -18.90 -3.43
C GLY A 342 -2.62 -19.35 -2.03
N LYS A 343 -1.36 -19.73 -1.80
CA LYS A 343 -0.86 -20.26 -0.52
C LYS A 343 0.08 -19.29 0.17
N LEU A 344 0.04 -19.27 1.51
CA LEU A 344 1.12 -18.69 2.30
C LEU A 344 2.28 -19.68 2.33
N VAL A 345 3.45 -19.27 1.83
CA VAL A 345 4.64 -20.13 1.76
C VAL A 345 5.63 -19.82 2.89
N GLU A 346 5.62 -18.60 3.41
CA GLU A 346 6.49 -18.18 4.50
C GLU A 346 5.82 -17.09 5.33
N ILE A 347 6.02 -17.13 6.65
CA ILE A 347 5.61 -16.07 7.57
C ILE A 347 6.66 -15.93 8.66
N ASN A 348 7.23 -14.75 8.83
CA ASN A 348 8.24 -14.50 9.86
C ASN A 348 8.33 -13.01 10.23
N GLU A 349 9.11 -12.69 11.26
CA GLU A 349 9.55 -11.32 11.54
C GLU A 349 10.24 -10.72 10.31
N THR A 350 10.01 -9.44 10.04
CA THR A 350 10.49 -8.76 8.84
C THR A 350 11.99 -9.00 8.60
N ASN A 351 12.82 -8.77 9.62
CA ASN A 351 14.27 -8.95 9.48
C ASN A 351 14.67 -10.39 9.14
N GLN A 352 13.95 -11.40 9.62
CA GLN A 352 14.23 -12.80 9.31
C GLN A 352 13.91 -13.12 7.84
N ILE A 353 12.81 -12.60 7.30
CA ILE A 353 12.47 -12.76 5.88
C ILE A 353 13.58 -12.20 4.98
N TYR A 354 14.13 -11.03 5.30
CA TYR A 354 15.15 -10.39 4.46
C TYR A 354 16.55 -10.96 4.63
N LEU A 355 16.95 -11.31 5.86
CA LEU A 355 18.32 -11.74 6.16
C LEU A 355 18.50 -13.25 6.00
N ASN A 356 17.47 -14.03 6.32
CA ASN A 356 17.53 -15.49 6.33
C ASN A 356 16.23 -16.13 5.80
N PRO A 357 15.85 -15.84 4.54
CA PRO A 357 14.66 -16.43 3.92
C PRO A 357 14.79 -17.95 3.85
N GLN A 358 13.77 -18.66 4.33
CA GLN A 358 13.76 -20.12 4.33
C GLN A 358 13.27 -20.68 2.98
N GLN A 359 12.30 -20.01 2.34
CA GLN A 359 11.73 -20.51 1.09
C GLN A 359 12.51 -20.08 -0.14
N ASN A 360 12.68 -21.00 -1.09
CA ASN A 360 13.32 -20.72 -2.38
C ASN A 360 12.58 -19.63 -3.17
N TYR A 361 11.26 -19.56 -3.06
CA TYR A 361 10.48 -18.50 -3.70
C TYR A 361 10.77 -17.12 -3.08
N THR A 362 10.83 -17.03 -1.75
CA THR A 362 11.21 -15.79 -1.05
C THR A 362 12.60 -15.33 -1.46
N LYS A 363 13.58 -16.24 -1.53
CA LYS A 363 14.93 -15.94 -2.04
C LYS A 363 14.90 -15.34 -3.45
N LYS A 364 14.10 -15.91 -4.36
CA LYS A 364 13.95 -15.40 -5.74
C LYS A 364 13.31 -14.02 -5.78
N LEU A 365 12.26 -13.79 -4.98
CA LEU A 365 11.61 -12.47 -4.88
C LEU A 365 12.59 -11.39 -4.40
N LEU A 366 13.37 -11.69 -3.34
CA LEU A 366 14.35 -10.76 -2.81
C LEU A 366 15.51 -10.48 -3.80
N ALA A 367 15.94 -11.51 -4.54
CA ALA A 367 16.98 -11.36 -5.55
C ALA A 367 16.54 -10.51 -6.76
N ALA A 368 15.23 -10.37 -7.00
CA ALA A 368 14.67 -9.56 -8.07
C ALA A 368 14.53 -8.07 -7.70
N ILE A 369 14.84 -7.67 -6.47
CA ILE A 369 14.79 -6.27 -6.04
C ILE A 369 15.96 -5.51 -6.70
N PRO A 370 15.71 -4.39 -7.40
CA PRO A 370 16.76 -3.53 -7.95
C PRO A 370 17.72 -3.09 -6.85
N LYS A 371 19.02 -3.29 -7.09
CA LYS A 371 20.09 -2.76 -6.23
C LYS A 371 20.52 -1.42 -6.82
N ILE A 372 20.26 -0.34 -6.11
CA ILE A 372 20.69 1.02 -6.46
C ILE A 372 21.94 1.34 -5.66
#